data_AF-A0AAN8FNV6-F1
#
_entry.id   AF-A0AAN8FNV6-F1
#
_cell.length_a   1.000
_cell.length_b   1.000
_cell.length_c   1.000
_cell.angle_alpha   90.00
_cell.angle_beta   90.00
_cell.angle_gamma   90.00
#
_symmetry.space_group_name_H-M   'P 1'
#
loop_
_entity.id
_entity.type
_entity.pdbx_description
1 polymer ?
#
loop_
_entity_poly.entity_id
_entity_poly.type
_entity_poly.pdbx_seq_one_letter_code
_entity_poly.pdbx_strand_id
1 'polypeptide(L)'
;MAFTLTERMYLGIHGLLPPAFMTQEQQAYRVMKRIREAPDNLSKYIILDELQCRNEELFYRVLCENVKELMPIVYTPTVGLACEKFGAIYRHPKGLYITINDNSISKIYQILSNWPITNVQVSRKSGVKVSAVDLTQFD
;
A
#
# COMPACT_ATOMS: atom_id res chain seq x y z
N MET A 1 -8.63 9.77 11.52
CA MET A 1 -9.50 10.45 12.51
C MET A 1 -8.89 10.44 13.91
N ALA A 2 -7.61 10.08 14.05
CA ALA A 2 -6.91 10.02 15.33
C ALA A 2 -6.45 11.39 15.83
N PHE A 3 -6.39 12.40 14.93
CA PHE A 3 -6.02 13.76 15.31
C PHE A 3 -7.06 14.40 16.22
N THR A 4 -6.57 14.90 17.35
CA THR A 4 -7.29 15.74 18.31
C THR A 4 -7.74 17.05 17.66
N LEU A 5 -8.67 17.75 18.31
CA LEU A 5 -9.17 19.03 17.79
C LEU A 5 -8.04 20.05 17.65
N THR A 6 -7.14 20.11 18.64
CA THR A 6 -5.98 21.02 18.66
C THR A 6 -5.01 20.72 17.52
N GLU A 7 -4.67 19.46 17.29
CA GLU A 7 -3.82 19.06 16.14
C GLU A 7 -4.48 19.40 14.81
N ARG A 8 -5.80 19.22 14.68
CA ARG A 8 -6.51 19.57 13.43
C ARG A 8 -6.46 21.06 13.13
N MET A 9 -6.58 21.89 14.16
CA MET A 9 -6.48 23.35 14.02
C MET A 9 -5.04 23.76 13.67
N TYR A 10 -4.06 23.18 14.35
CA TYR A 10 -2.64 23.49 14.12
C TYR A 10 -2.15 23.07 12.73
N LEU A 11 -2.57 21.89 12.27
CA LEU A 11 -2.23 21.36 10.94
C LEU A 11 -3.10 21.94 9.81
N GLY A 12 -4.07 22.81 10.10
CA GLY A 12 -4.95 23.41 9.09
C GLY A 12 -5.89 22.41 8.41
N ILE A 13 -6.11 21.24 9.00
CA ILE A 13 -6.96 20.16 8.46
C ILE A 13 -8.39 20.17 9.05
N HIS A 14 -8.69 21.15 9.90
CA HIS A 14 -10.04 21.35 10.43
C HIS A 14 -11.02 21.68 9.29
N GLY A 15 -12.14 20.97 9.21
CA GLY A 15 -13.12 21.07 8.11
C GLY A 15 -12.90 20.10 6.95
N LEU A 16 -11.69 19.57 6.75
CA LEU A 16 -11.40 18.54 5.73
C LEU A 16 -11.73 17.11 6.21
N LEU A 17 -11.89 16.94 7.52
CA LEU A 17 -12.21 15.67 8.15
C LEU A 17 -13.60 15.73 8.78
N PRO A 18 -14.38 14.62 8.74
CA PRO A 18 -15.63 14.53 9.49
C PRO A 18 -15.44 14.90 10.97
N PRO A 19 -16.46 15.45 11.64
CA PRO A 19 -16.37 15.93 13.03
C PRO A 19 -16.23 14.81 14.08
N ALA A 20 -16.03 13.56 13.64
CA ALA A 20 -15.78 12.43 14.52
C ALA A 20 -14.29 12.30 14.88
N PHE A 21 -14.02 12.02 16.16
CA PHE A 21 -12.72 11.64 16.68
C PHE A 21 -12.73 10.13 16.95
N MET A 22 -11.75 9.40 16.44
CA MET A 22 -11.68 7.95 16.60
C MET A 22 -10.30 7.53 17.05
N THR A 23 -10.26 6.67 18.06
CA THR A 23 -9.01 6.03 18.49
C THR A 23 -8.48 5.09 17.40
N GLN A 24 -7.19 4.76 17.47
CA GLN A 24 -6.58 3.82 16.52
C GLN A 24 -7.26 2.44 16.56
N GLU A 25 -7.70 1.98 17.74
CA GLU A 25 -8.46 0.74 17.92
C GLU A 25 -9.82 0.76 17.23
N GLN A 26 -10.57 1.86 17.36
CA GLN A 26 -11.84 2.02 16.66
C GLN A 26 -11.65 2.01 15.14
N GLN A 27 -10.55 2.61 14.66
CA GLN A 27 -10.21 2.58 13.23
C GLN A 27 -9.85 1.16 12.77
N ALA A 28 -9.05 0.43 13.56
CA ALA A 28 -8.69 -0.96 13.28
C ALA A 28 -9.93 -1.86 13.25
N TYR A 29 -10.86 -1.71 14.20
CA TYR A 29 -12.11 -2.45 14.24
C TYR A 29 -12.97 -2.22 12.99
N ARG A 30 -13.11 -0.96 12.54
CA ARG A 30 -13.88 -0.63 11.32
C ARG A 30 -13.25 -1.23 10.07
N VAL A 31 -11.92 -1.20 9.99
CA VAL A 31 -11.16 -1.80 8.88
C VAL A 31 -11.36 -3.32 8.87
N MET A 32 -11.19 -3.98 10.01
CA MET A 32 -11.37 -5.43 10.12
C MET A 32 -12.80 -5.87 9.78
N LYS A 33 -13.80 -5.11 10.22
CA LYS A 33 -15.20 -5.36 9.84
C LYS A 33 -15.38 -5.32 8.32
N ARG A 34 -14.82 -4.31 7.65
CA ARG A 34 -14.87 -4.17 6.19
C ARG A 34 -14.13 -5.31 5.47
N ILE A 35 -12.99 -5.76 6.01
CA ILE A 35 -12.24 -6.91 5.45
C ILE A 35 -13.07 -8.20 5.56
N ARG A 36 -13.74 -8.44 6.70
CA ARG A 36 -14.56 -9.64 6.91
C ARG A 36 -15.84 -9.65 6.07
N GLU A 37 -16.42 -8.48 5.82
CA GLU A 37 -17.59 -8.30 4.95
C GLU A 37 -17.26 -8.40 3.45
N ALA A 38 -15.98 -8.34 3.08
CA ALA A 38 -15.59 -8.42 1.67
C ALA A 38 -15.84 -9.84 1.11
N PRO A 39 -16.42 -9.93 -0.10
CA PRO A 39 -16.89 -11.20 -0.66
C PRO A 39 -15.74 -12.15 -1.00
N ASP A 40 -14.67 -11.62 -1.59
CA ASP A 40 -13.57 -12.41 -2.13
C ASP A 40 -12.23 -12.03 -1.49
N ASN A 41 -11.27 -12.97 -1.49
CA ASN A 41 -9.91 -12.71 -1.03
C ASN A 41 -9.22 -11.60 -1.84
N LEU A 42 -9.56 -11.44 -3.13
CA LEU A 42 -9.06 -10.35 -3.96
C LEU A 42 -9.58 -8.99 -3.48
N SER A 43 -10.86 -8.88 -3.12
CA SER A 43 -11.42 -7.65 -2.55
C SER A 43 -10.78 -7.32 -1.20
N LYS A 44 -10.49 -8.33 -0.38
CA LYS A 44 -9.76 -8.15 0.88
C LYS A 44 -8.35 -7.62 0.64
N TYR A 45 -7.64 -8.17 -0.33
CA TYR A 45 -6.32 -7.69 -0.75
C TYR A 45 -6.38 -6.22 -1.17
N ILE A 46 -7.37 -5.86 -1.98
CA ILE A 46 -7.59 -4.49 -2.46
C ILE A 46 -7.81 -3.51 -1.29
N ILE A 47 -8.62 -3.87 -0.30
CA ILE A 47 -8.87 -3.05 0.89
C ILE A 47 -7.59 -2.85 1.70
N LEU A 48 -6.80 -3.92 1.87
CA LEU A 48 -5.51 -3.85 2.57
C LEU A 48 -4.49 -2.99 1.81
N ASP A 49 -4.49 -3.09 0.47
CA ASP A 49 -3.63 -2.30 -0.41
C ASP A 49 -3.93 -0.79 -0.30
N GLU A 50 -5.22 -0.42 -0.31
CA GLU A 50 -5.68 0.95 -0.06
C GLU A 50 -5.31 1.44 1.35
N LEU A 51 -5.48 0.59 2.36
CA LEU A 51 -5.16 0.93 3.74
C LEU A 51 -3.68 1.29 3.91
N GLN A 52 -2.80 0.49 3.31
CA GLN A 52 -1.36 0.73 3.36
C GLN A 52 -0.99 2.08 2.74
N CYS A 53 -1.61 2.47 1.61
CA CYS A 53 -1.38 3.77 0.98
C CYS A 53 -1.89 4.94 1.85
N ARG A 54 -3.02 4.75 2.54
CA ARG A 54 -3.67 5.82 3.28
C ARG A 54 -3.07 6.04 4.67
N ASN A 55 -2.74 4.95 5.37
CA ASN A 55 -2.17 4.97 6.71
C ASN A 55 -1.36 3.70 6.95
N GLU A 56 -0.05 3.80 6.72
CA GLU A 56 0.89 2.71 6.88
C GLU A 56 0.94 2.19 8.34
N GLU A 57 0.86 3.07 9.33
CA GLU A 57 0.90 2.70 10.75
C GLU A 57 -0.32 1.84 11.14
N LEU A 58 -1.52 2.26 10.71
CA LEU A 58 -2.74 1.50 10.94
C LEU A 58 -2.73 0.14 10.22
N PHE A 59 -2.14 0.09 9.01
CA PHE A 59 -1.97 -1.15 8.26
C PHE A 59 -1.13 -2.17 9.05
N TYR A 60 0.06 -1.77 9.52
CA TYR A 60 0.91 -2.69 10.29
C TYR A 60 0.27 -3.12 11.60
N ARG A 61 -0.45 -2.21 12.28
CA ARG A 61 -1.17 -2.55 13.50
C ARG A 61 -2.22 -3.64 13.26
N VAL A 62 -3.10 -3.43 12.28
CA VAL A 62 -4.16 -4.41 11.92
C VAL A 62 -3.56 -5.75 11.50
N LEU A 63 -2.46 -5.71 10.74
CA LEU A 63 -1.74 -6.90 10.28
C LEU A 63 -1.14 -7.68 11.46
N CYS A 64 -0.45 -7.00 12.38
CA CYS A 64 0.16 -7.61 13.57
C CYS A 64 -0.89 -8.23 14.51
N GLU A 65 -2.02 -7.54 14.71
CA GLU A 65 -3.12 -8.04 15.56
C GLU A 65 -3.82 -9.26 14.96
N ASN A 66 -3.89 -9.38 13.62
CA ASN A 66 -4.65 -10.41 12.91
C ASN A 66 -3.80 -11.22 11.90
N VAL A 67 -2.51 -11.48 12.22
CA VAL A 67 -1.56 -12.14 11.30
C VAL A 67 -2.12 -13.42 10.71
N LYS A 68 -2.73 -14.30 11.53
CA LYS A 68 -3.23 -15.60 11.06
C LYS A 68 -4.32 -15.48 9.98
N GLU A 69 -5.16 -14.46 10.06
CA GLU A 69 -6.27 -14.23 9.11
C GLU A 69 -5.77 -13.48 7.85
N LEU A 70 -4.85 -12.53 8.02
CA LEU A 70 -4.44 -11.61 6.96
C LEU A 70 -3.21 -12.07 6.17
N MET A 71 -2.33 -12.89 6.76
CA MET A 71 -1.13 -13.41 6.08
C MET A 71 -1.42 -14.10 4.73
N PRO A 72 -2.42 -15.00 4.60
CA PRO A 72 -2.71 -15.64 3.31
C PRO A 72 -3.36 -14.69 2.27
N ILE A 73 -3.82 -13.52 2.71
CA ILE A 73 -4.40 -12.48 1.83
C ILE A 73 -3.28 -11.56 1.33
N VAL A 74 -2.37 -11.14 2.20
CA VAL A 74 -1.26 -10.24 1.85
C VAL A 74 -0.15 -10.96 1.06
N TYR A 75 -0.01 -12.27 1.27
CA TYR A 75 1.00 -13.09 0.62
C TYR A 75 0.37 -14.22 -0.21
N THR A 76 0.98 -15.41 -0.21
CA THR A 76 0.51 -16.57 -0.96
C THR A 76 -0.80 -17.12 -0.37
N PRO A 77 -1.78 -17.53 -1.20
CA PRO A 77 -1.80 -17.54 -2.67
C PRO A 77 -2.41 -16.28 -3.32
N THR A 78 -3.03 -15.39 -2.54
CA THR A 78 -3.86 -14.29 -3.05
C THR A 78 -3.05 -13.23 -3.81
N VAL A 79 -1.79 -12.99 -3.41
CA VAL A 79 -0.91 -12.05 -4.11
C VAL A 79 -0.62 -12.48 -5.55
N GLY A 80 -0.61 -13.78 -5.85
CA GLY A 80 -0.42 -14.30 -7.21
C GLY A 80 -1.58 -13.93 -8.13
N LEU A 81 -2.82 -14.14 -7.64
CA LEU A 81 -4.04 -13.73 -8.33
C LEU A 81 -4.11 -12.21 -8.52
N ALA A 82 -3.64 -11.44 -7.54
CA ALA A 82 -3.56 -9.99 -7.65
C ALA A 82 -2.52 -9.53 -8.67
N CYS A 83 -1.39 -10.24 -8.80
CA CYS A 83 -0.38 -9.98 -9.84
C CYS A 83 -0.91 -10.29 -11.25
N GLU A 84 -1.68 -11.37 -11.43
CA GLU A 84 -2.30 -11.72 -12.71
C GLU A 84 -3.30 -10.63 -13.15
N LYS A 85 -4.10 -10.14 -12.21
CA LYS A 85 -5.09 -9.07 -12.45
C LYS A 85 -4.55 -7.67 -12.20
N PHE A 86 -3.23 -7.50 -12.11
CA PHE A 86 -2.62 -6.24 -11.69
C PHE A 86 -2.98 -5.07 -12.59
N GLY A 87 -3.10 -5.32 -13.90
CA GLY A 87 -3.51 -4.29 -14.88
C GLY A 87 -4.89 -3.68 -14.59
N ALA A 88 -5.83 -4.45 -14.04
CA ALA A 88 -7.17 -3.97 -13.71
C ALA A 88 -7.28 -3.37 -12.29
N ILE A 89 -6.35 -3.70 -11.40
CA ILE A 89 -6.40 -3.36 -9.96
C ILE A 89 -5.46 -2.21 -9.62
N TYR A 90 -4.61 -1.79 -10.56
CA TYR A 90 -3.65 -0.71 -10.36
C TYR A 90 -4.32 0.59 -9.89
N ARG A 91 -3.81 1.15 -8.78
CA ARG A 91 -4.36 2.38 -8.16
C ARG A 91 -3.30 3.38 -7.74
N HIS A 92 -2.25 2.92 -7.05
CA HIS A 92 -1.21 3.77 -6.52
C HIS A 92 0.18 3.25 -6.89
N PRO A 93 1.11 4.12 -7.31
CA PRO A 93 2.48 3.73 -7.59
C PRO A 93 3.20 3.38 -6.28
N LYS A 94 3.45 2.10 -6.04
CA LYS A 94 4.17 1.58 -4.85
C LYS A 94 5.63 1.18 -5.13
N GLY A 95 6.09 1.36 -6.36
CA GLY A 95 7.43 0.98 -6.78
C GLY A 95 7.79 1.63 -8.10
N LEU A 96 9.04 1.40 -8.51
CA LEU A 96 9.58 1.87 -9.77
C LEU A 96 9.50 0.75 -10.80
N TYR A 97 9.08 1.12 -12.01
CA TYR A 97 9.09 0.24 -13.18
C TYR A 97 10.28 0.67 -14.04
N ILE A 98 11.15 -0.27 -14.36
CA ILE A 98 12.30 -0.07 -15.24
C ILE A 98 12.12 -1.05 -16.38
N THR A 99 12.07 -0.55 -17.60
CA THR A 99 11.85 -1.37 -18.80
C THR A 99 13.16 -1.61 -19.54
N ILE A 100 13.17 -2.57 -20.46
CA ILE A 100 14.31 -2.79 -21.36
C ILE A 100 14.65 -1.55 -22.23
N ASN A 101 13.69 -0.63 -22.43
CA ASN A 101 13.90 0.62 -23.17
C ASN A 101 14.71 1.66 -22.38
N ASP A 102 14.89 1.43 -21.07
CA ASP A 102 15.62 2.28 -20.14
C ASP A 102 17.08 1.81 -19.93
N ASN A 103 17.69 1.19 -20.94
CA ASN A 103 19.01 0.52 -20.89
C ASN A 103 20.23 1.46 -20.77
N SER A 104 20.10 2.62 -20.14
CA SER A 104 21.24 3.52 -19.90
C SER A 104 21.29 3.92 -18.43
N ILE A 105 22.50 3.95 -17.86
CA ILE A 105 22.74 4.31 -16.46
C ILE A 105 22.10 5.66 -16.12
N SER A 106 22.18 6.64 -17.02
CA SER A 106 21.57 7.96 -16.85
C SER A 106 20.04 7.92 -16.76
N LYS A 107 19.36 7.12 -17.60
CA LYS A 107 17.90 6.97 -17.54
C LYS A 107 17.45 6.26 -16.26
N ILE A 108 18.15 5.20 -15.87
CA ILE A 108 17.88 4.49 -14.61
C ILE A 108 18.06 5.46 -13.43
N TYR A 109 19.11 6.28 -13.44
CA TYR A 109 19.33 7.27 -12.40
C TYR A 109 18.21 8.33 -12.34
N GLN A 110 17.69 8.78 -13.48
CA GLN A 110 16.55 9.70 -13.51
C GLN A 110 15.28 9.05 -12.92
N ILE A 111 15.00 7.79 -13.27
CA ILE A 111 13.86 7.05 -12.72
C ILE A 111 14.00 6.88 -11.20
N LEU A 112 15.20 6.54 -10.72
CA LEU A 112 15.48 6.45 -9.28
C LEU A 112 15.35 7.82 -8.58
N SER A 113 15.74 8.91 -9.24
CA SER A 113 15.65 10.27 -8.70
C SER A 113 14.19 10.75 -8.55
N ASN A 114 13.25 10.15 -9.27
CA ASN A 114 11.82 10.45 -9.12
C ASN A 114 11.22 9.88 -7.83
N TRP A 115 11.92 8.99 -7.12
CA TRP A 115 11.42 8.43 -5.87
C TRP A 115 11.54 9.47 -4.74
N PRO A 116 10.44 9.74 -3.99
CA PRO A 116 10.40 10.85 -3.02
C PRO A 116 11.29 10.63 -1.78
N ILE A 117 11.73 9.39 -1.54
CA ILE A 117 12.57 9.05 -0.38
C ILE A 117 14.03 9.03 -0.82
N THR A 118 14.83 9.96 -0.30
CA THR A 118 16.26 10.11 -0.65
C THR A 118 17.18 9.11 0.04
N ASN A 119 16.73 8.48 1.13
CA ASN A 119 17.54 7.56 1.93
C ASN A 119 16.99 6.12 1.82
N VAL A 120 17.06 5.56 0.61
CA VAL A 120 16.65 4.17 0.37
C VAL A 120 17.78 3.24 0.78
N GLN A 121 17.65 2.62 1.96
CA GLN A 121 18.54 1.52 2.34
C GLN A 121 18.08 0.25 1.63
N VAL A 122 18.81 -0.12 0.58
CA VAL A 122 18.66 -1.43 -0.06
C VAL A 122 19.28 -2.48 0.85
N SER A 123 18.48 -3.07 1.74
CA SER A 123 18.83 -4.38 2.26
C SER A 123 18.65 -5.36 1.10
N ARG A 124 19.74 -5.99 0.67
CA ARG A 124 19.72 -7.11 -0.29
C ARG A 124 19.10 -8.35 0.39
N LYS A 125 17.89 -8.23 0.91
CA LYS A 125 16.96 -9.35 0.94
C LYS A 125 16.58 -9.59 -0.51
N SER A 126 16.50 -10.85 -0.89
CA SER A 126 15.89 -11.37 -2.12
C SER A 126 14.45 -10.86 -2.30
N GLY A 127 14.27 -9.55 -2.49
CA GLY A 127 12.98 -8.88 -2.35
C GLY A 127 13.01 -7.37 -2.12
N VAL A 128 14.02 -6.61 -2.58
CA VAL A 128 13.66 -5.26 -3.07
C VAL A 128 12.69 -5.53 -4.21
N LYS A 129 11.40 -5.28 -3.97
CA LYS A 129 10.39 -5.37 -5.01
C LYS A 129 10.57 -4.16 -5.93
N VAL A 130 11.65 -4.17 -6.71
CA VAL A 130 11.61 -3.58 -8.04
C VAL A 130 10.63 -4.47 -8.78
N SER A 131 9.35 -4.11 -8.73
CA SER A 131 8.36 -4.75 -9.58
C SER A 131 8.65 -4.26 -11.00
N ALA A 132 9.71 -4.78 -11.62
CA ALA A 132 9.82 -4.82 -13.06
C ALA A 132 8.73 -5.79 -13.52
N VAL A 133 7.49 -5.29 -13.58
CA VAL A 133 6.49 -5.89 -14.42
C VAL A 133 6.90 -5.47 -15.82
N ASP A 134 7.55 -6.38 -16.55
CA ASP A 134 7.72 -6.22 -17.99
C ASP A 134 6.32 -6.13 -18.60
N LEU A 135 5.87 -4.91 -18.87
CA LEU A 135 4.60 -4.63 -19.53
C LEU A 135 4.61 -5.07 -21.00
N THR A 136 5.75 -5.54 -21.52
CA THR A 136 5.90 -6.11 -22.87
C THR A 136 5.43 -7.57 -22.99
N GLN A 137 4.95 -8.19 -21.90
CA GLN A 137 4.29 -9.52 -21.95
C GLN A 137 2.75 -9.44 -21.99
N PHE A 138 2.19 -8.23 -22.15
CA PHE A 138 0.73 -8.01 -22.25
C PHE A 138 0.31 -7.55 -23.67
N ASP A 139 0.95 -8.08 -24.71
CA ASP A 139 0.42 -8.08 -26.09
C ASP A 139 -0.13 -9.46 -26.45
#